data_AF-A0A179H651-F1
#
_entry.id   AF-A0A179H651-F1
#
_cell.length_a   1.000
_cell.length_b   1.000
_cell.length_c   1.000
_cell.angle_alpha   90.00
_cell.angle_beta   90.00
_cell.angle_gamma   90.00
#
_symmetry.space_group_name_H-M   'P 1'
#
loop_
_entity.id
_entity.type
_entity.pdbx_description
1 polymer ?
#
loop_
_entity_poly.entity_id
_entity_poly.type
_entity_poly.pdbx_seq_one_letter_code
_entity_poly.pdbx_strand_id
1 'polypeptide(L)'
;MSNGTALFSPTTIIISLDGFRADFLQRGITPHLNALVREGVSPKYMLPSFPSVTFPNHYTLATGLYPESHGVVGNTFWDPELRAEFYYTDPERSLDPKWWGGEPFWATAELQGIRTAVHMWPGSEAHIMHIEPSFMDKYNGKEKLPNKVSRVLEFLDKPGKEDKSAKVGDMRPQLIAAYVPDVDADGHRFGPNSTEIRATIERADSMVGELYKGLEARNLTHIVNVIVVSDHGMATTDVTRLMQLEDLVDTSKIEHTDGWPLYGLRPKDEKDLQGLYDGLKEKAKSNPNFEVYLRDVDMPERYHFSNNHRIAPLWIVPKTGWAIVTKKEFDVKEGKEKGLVYHPRGLHGYDHEHPLMRAIFIARGPAFPHPANIAENIEVYNILADSIGMVPKPNNGTLRLPLKPVGQHRPEDTPEVPADPPQSSETHSPSDAPLRPTHPGQLTVIERPTPPGQPTISERPTIPAKPTKTEEKLGETPPPSNDDKGTDDDDDDDDGLVGKVKGFWDWFTGKVEHLWDKIAGSKSDEDGESG
;
A
#
# COMPACT_ATOMS: atom_id res chain seq x y z
N MET A 1 -8.31 16.61 25.47
CA MET A 1 -8.39 15.33 26.19
C MET A 1 -7.21 15.22 27.15
N SER A 2 -7.20 14.27 28.08
CA SER A 2 -6.04 13.99 28.96
C SER A 2 -6.00 12.52 29.32
N ASN A 3 -4.80 11.95 29.36
CA ASN A 3 -4.54 10.58 29.82
C ASN A 3 -4.27 10.50 31.34
N GLY A 4 -4.33 11.64 32.05
CA GLY A 4 -4.01 11.76 33.48
C GLY A 4 -2.64 12.35 33.78
N THR A 5 -1.71 12.39 32.81
CA THR A 5 -0.36 12.97 32.99
C THR A 5 -0.06 14.12 32.01
N ALA A 6 -0.67 14.10 30.82
CA ALA A 6 -0.49 15.07 29.75
C ALA A 6 -1.84 15.49 29.15
N LEU A 7 -1.84 16.58 28.35
CA LEU A 7 -3.00 16.99 27.56
C LEU A 7 -2.82 16.57 26.10
N PHE A 8 -3.90 16.14 25.47
CA PHE A 8 -3.93 15.67 24.10
C PHE A 8 -5.00 16.42 23.30
N SER A 9 -4.63 16.83 22.08
CA SER A 9 -5.58 17.16 21.02
C SER A 9 -6.19 15.85 20.46
N PRO A 10 -7.18 15.89 19.55
CA PRO A 10 -7.46 14.75 18.68
C PRO A 10 -6.15 14.25 18.04
N THR A 11 -5.89 12.96 18.13
CA THR A 11 -4.66 12.33 17.64
C THR A 11 -5.00 11.06 16.88
N THR A 12 -4.44 10.90 15.70
CA THR A 12 -4.61 9.70 14.86
C THR A 12 -3.26 9.16 14.42
N ILE A 13 -3.10 7.85 14.56
CA ILE A 13 -2.00 7.08 13.99
C ILE A 13 -2.54 6.35 12.74
N ILE A 14 -1.85 6.44 11.62
CA ILE A 14 -2.08 5.62 10.43
C ILE A 14 -0.87 4.73 10.15
N ILE A 15 -1.10 3.44 9.97
CA ILE A 15 -0.06 2.44 9.69
C ILE A 15 -0.40 1.76 8.37
N SER A 16 0.51 1.80 7.41
CA SER A 16 0.40 1.00 6.19
C SER A 16 1.24 -0.27 6.33
N LEU A 17 0.58 -1.43 6.19
CA LEU A 17 1.20 -2.74 6.06
C LEU A 17 1.25 -3.10 4.57
N ASP A 18 2.37 -2.85 3.91
CA ASP A 18 2.50 -2.99 2.46
C ASP A 18 2.14 -4.42 2.00
N GLY A 19 1.39 -4.54 0.90
CA GLY A 19 1.01 -5.83 0.30
C GLY A 19 0.14 -6.72 1.20
N PHE A 20 -0.37 -6.21 2.33
CA PHE A 20 -1.21 -6.99 3.23
C PHE A 20 -2.60 -7.23 2.62
N ARG A 21 -2.72 -8.35 1.90
CA ARG A 21 -3.93 -8.78 1.22
C ARG A 21 -5.08 -9.06 2.19
N ALA A 22 -6.31 -8.70 1.81
CA ALA A 22 -7.47 -8.76 2.68
C ALA A 22 -7.75 -10.15 3.31
N ASP A 23 -7.55 -11.26 2.57
CA ASP A 23 -7.76 -12.63 3.08
C ASP A 23 -6.72 -13.10 4.11
N PHE A 24 -5.65 -12.32 4.35
CA PHE A 24 -4.64 -12.66 5.35
C PHE A 24 -5.19 -12.58 6.78
N LEU A 25 -6.26 -11.80 7.01
CA LEU A 25 -6.95 -11.71 8.30
C LEU A 25 -7.63 -13.04 8.70
N GLN A 26 -8.01 -13.87 7.71
CA GLN A 26 -8.77 -15.11 7.88
C GLN A 26 -7.86 -16.33 8.10
N ARG A 27 -6.53 -16.16 8.01
CA ARG A 27 -5.54 -17.24 8.12
C ARG A 27 -5.33 -17.78 9.54
N GLY A 28 -6.02 -17.23 10.54
CA GLY A 28 -5.94 -17.66 11.95
C GLY A 28 -4.64 -17.28 12.67
N ILE A 29 -3.82 -16.40 12.07
CA ILE A 29 -2.48 -16.01 12.54
C ILE A 29 -2.35 -14.51 12.86
N THR A 30 -3.48 -13.82 12.91
CA THR A 30 -3.58 -12.36 13.10
C THR A 30 -4.49 -11.99 14.29
N PRO A 31 -4.22 -12.50 15.51
CA PRO A 31 -5.10 -12.31 16.66
C PRO A 31 -5.25 -10.84 17.08
N HIS A 32 -4.24 -10.00 16.93
CA HIS A 32 -4.29 -8.59 17.32
C HIS A 32 -5.10 -7.75 16.33
N LEU A 33 -4.85 -7.88 15.02
CA LEU A 33 -5.64 -7.25 13.96
C LEU A 33 -7.11 -7.70 14.03
N ASN A 34 -7.37 -9.00 14.24
CA ASN A 34 -8.73 -9.50 14.44
C ASN A 34 -9.41 -8.97 15.72
N ALA A 35 -8.65 -8.59 16.76
CA ALA A 35 -9.23 -7.89 17.91
C ALA A 35 -9.68 -6.47 17.52
N LEU A 36 -8.86 -5.74 16.74
CA LEU A 36 -9.21 -4.41 16.24
C LEU A 36 -10.43 -4.44 15.29
N VAL A 37 -10.56 -5.46 14.43
CA VAL A 37 -11.75 -5.69 13.59
C VAL A 37 -13.02 -5.86 14.43
N ARG A 38 -12.94 -6.58 15.57
CA ARG A 38 -14.08 -6.79 16.47
C ARG A 38 -14.42 -5.57 17.34
N GLU A 39 -13.42 -4.76 17.68
CA GLU A 39 -13.51 -3.64 18.63
C GLU A 39 -13.56 -2.27 17.93
N GLY A 40 -13.67 -2.26 16.61
CA GLY A 40 -13.60 -1.06 15.77
C GLY A 40 -14.37 -1.21 14.46
N VAL A 41 -13.73 -0.76 13.38
CA VAL A 41 -14.38 -0.36 12.13
C VAL A 41 -13.53 -0.85 10.96
N SER A 42 -14.00 -1.86 10.23
CA SER A 42 -13.24 -2.50 9.15
C SER A 42 -14.20 -2.97 8.06
N PRO A 43 -14.19 -2.44 6.82
CA PRO A 43 -14.95 -3.04 5.74
C PRO A 43 -14.47 -4.48 5.48
N LYS A 44 -15.20 -5.22 4.63
CA LYS A 44 -14.80 -6.56 4.17
C LYS A 44 -13.41 -6.55 3.51
N TYR A 45 -13.10 -5.47 2.82
CA TYR A 45 -11.83 -5.12 2.20
C TYR A 45 -11.88 -3.64 1.78
N MET A 46 -10.73 -3.08 1.41
CA MET A 46 -10.61 -1.81 0.70
C MET A 46 -10.12 -2.10 -0.72
N LEU A 47 -10.69 -1.43 -1.72
CA LEU A 47 -10.16 -1.44 -3.08
C LEU A 47 -9.00 -0.44 -3.18
N PRO A 48 -7.85 -0.84 -3.77
CA PRO A 48 -6.82 0.10 -4.16
C PRO A 48 -7.22 0.90 -5.41
N SER A 49 -6.46 1.92 -5.76
CA SER A 49 -6.49 2.55 -7.08
C SER A 49 -5.85 1.64 -8.13
N PHE A 50 -6.23 1.80 -9.40
CA PHE A 50 -5.48 1.21 -10.50
C PHE A 50 -4.33 2.14 -10.95
N PRO A 51 -3.13 1.60 -11.25
CA PRO A 51 -2.68 0.24 -10.98
C PRO A 51 -2.42 0.01 -9.48
N SER A 52 -2.63 -1.21 -9.01
CA SER A 52 -2.51 -1.59 -7.58
C SER A 52 -1.04 -1.77 -7.14
N VAL A 53 -0.21 -0.74 -7.37
CA VAL A 53 1.22 -0.69 -7.01
C VAL A 53 1.53 0.41 -5.99
N THR A 54 2.67 0.24 -5.31
CA THR A 54 2.99 0.88 -4.03
C THR A 54 2.92 2.40 -4.03
N PHE A 55 3.68 3.07 -4.89
CA PHE A 55 3.82 4.53 -4.86
C PHE A 55 2.52 5.26 -5.21
N PRO A 56 1.80 4.88 -6.30
CA PRO A 56 0.47 5.41 -6.58
C PRO A 56 -0.50 5.23 -5.41
N ASN A 57 -0.57 4.05 -4.80
CA ASN A 57 -1.57 3.77 -3.76
C ASN A 57 -1.26 4.40 -2.40
N HIS A 58 0.01 4.42 -1.99
CA HIS A 58 0.41 5.18 -0.79
C HIS A 58 0.21 6.68 -0.95
N TYR A 59 0.34 7.21 -2.17
CA TYR A 59 0.10 8.64 -2.43
C TYR A 59 -1.38 8.96 -2.66
N THR A 60 -2.18 8.02 -3.20
CA THR A 60 -3.65 8.06 -3.13
C THR A 60 -4.12 8.13 -1.67
N LEU A 61 -3.65 7.21 -0.81
CA LEU A 61 -3.94 7.23 0.64
C LEU A 61 -3.52 8.56 1.30
N ALA A 62 -2.45 9.19 0.79
CA ALA A 62 -1.96 10.46 1.29
C ALA A 62 -2.80 11.68 0.87
N THR A 63 -3.46 11.65 -0.29
CA THR A 63 -4.08 12.83 -0.94
C THR A 63 -5.60 12.71 -1.18
N GLY A 64 -6.14 11.49 -1.16
CA GLY A 64 -7.51 11.19 -1.59
C GLY A 64 -7.74 11.32 -3.09
N LEU A 65 -6.68 11.43 -3.89
CA LEU A 65 -6.74 11.59 -5.34
C LEU A 65 -6.47 10.26 -6.06
N TYR A 66 -7.05 10.06 -7.24
CA TYR A 66 -6.64 8.98 -8.14
C TYR A 66 -5.25 9.24 -8.74
N PRO A 67 -4.52 8.19 -9.20
CA PRO A 67 -3.19 8.34 -9.81
C PRO A 67 -3.12 9.30 -11.00
N GLU A 68 -4.15 9.37 -11.84
CA GLU A 68 -4.22 10.36 -12.92
C GLU A 68 -4.27 11.82 -12.42
N SER A 69 -4.80 12.06 -11.22
CA SER A 69 -4.94 13.41 -10.64
C SER A 69 -3.72 13.85 -9.83
N HIS A 70 -3.11 12.95 -9.05
CA HIS A 70 -1.89 13.28 -8.28
C HIS A 70 -0.58 13.06 -9.08
N GLY A 71 -0.65 12.49 -10.28
CA GLY A 71 0.46 12.43 -11.24
C GLY A 71 1.56 11.39 -10.95
N VAL A 72 1.38 10.55 -9.93
CA VAL A 72 2.26 9.40 -9.64
C VAL A 72 1.55 8.16 -10.15
N VAL A 73 1.75 7.86 -11.43
CA VAL A 73 0.91 6.93 -12.22
C VAL A 73 1.44 5.49 -12.24
N GLY A 74 2.62 5.26 -11.66
CA GLY A 74 3.24 3.95 -11.52
C GLY A 74 4.50 4.03 -10.66
N ASN A 75 5.11 2.88 -10.37
CA ASN A 75 6.43 2.85 -9.71
C ASN A 75 7.57 3.27 -10.67
N THR A 76 7.34 3.18 -11.99
CA THR A 76 8.22 3.69 -13.06
C THR A 76 7.37 4.27 -14.18
N PHE A 77 7.69 5.48 -14.66
CA PHE A 77 7.02 6.09 -15.82
C PHE A 77 7.85 7.23 -16.45
N TRP A 78 7.65 7.45 -17.74
CA TRP A 78 8.18 8.59 -18.49
C TRP A 78 7.19 9.77 -18.54
N ASP A 79 7.67 10.98 -18.22
CA ASP A 79 6.95 12.23 -18.46
C ASP A 79 7.46 12.89 -19.77
N PRO A 80 6.62 12.96 -20.82
CA PRO A 80 7.02 13.50 -22.11
C PRO A 80 7.24 15.03 -22.13
N GLU A 81 6.66 15.77 -21.18
CA GLU A 81 6.83 17.23 -21.08
C GLU A 81 8.14 17.57 -20.35
N LEU A 82 8.38 16.91 -19.22
CA LEU A 82 9.61 17.06 -18.43
C LEU A 82 10.82 16.39 -19.09
N ARG A 83 10.60 15.49 -20.05
CA ARG A 83 11.61 14.62 -20.69
C ARG A 83 12.46 13.89 -19.66
N ALA A 84 11.80 13.35 -18.64
CA ALA A 84 12.42 12.70 -17.50
C ALA A 84 11.67 11.42 -17.12
N GLU A 85 12.38 10.51 -16.47
CA GLU A 85 11.85 9.23 -16.00
C GLU A 85 11.75 9.26 -14.46
N PHE A 86 10.57 8.95 -13.94
CA PHE A 86 10.38 8.60 -12.54
C PHE A 86 10.75 7.13 -12.34
N TYR A 87 11.56 6.83 -11.32
CA TYR A 87 11.94 5.47 -10.95
C TYR A 87 12.01 5.35 -9.43
N TYR A 88 11.06 4.63 -8.82
CA TYR A 88 10.82 4.70 -7.38
C TYR A 88 12.04 4.40 -6.48
N THR A 89 12.91 3.46 -6.85
CA THR A 89 14.11 3.11 -6.06
C THR A 89 15.35 3.96 -6.36
N ASP A 90 15.23 5.00 -7.18
CA ASP A 90 16.30 5.96 -7.47
C ASP A 90 15.95 7.31 -6.81
N PRO A 91 16.43 7.59 -5.58
CA PRO A 91 16.03 8.80 -4.84
C PRO A 91 16.43 10.11 -5.53
N GLU A 92 17.50 10.10 -6.34
CA GLU A 92 17.92 11.28 -7.12
C GLU A 92 16.89 11.67 -8.18
N ARG A 93 16.05 10.70 -8.59
CA ARG A 93 14.90 10.94 -9.46
C ARG A 93 13.61 11.08 -8.69
N SER A 94 13.29 10.11 -7.82
CA SER A 94 11.93 9.96 -7.26
C SER A 94 11.58 10.98 -6.19
N LEU A 95 12.56 11.58 -5.52
CA LEU A 95 12.32 12.61 -4.49
C LEU A 95 12.21 14.04 -5.05
N ASP A 96 12.30 14.23 -6.36
CA ASP A 96 12.07 15.55 -6.97
C ASP A 96 10.58 15.94 -6.86
N PRO A 97 10.23 17.09 -6.24
CA PRO A 97 8.84 17.50 -6.04
C PRO A 97 8.02 17.63 -7.32
N LYS A 98 8.64 17.78 -8.51
CA LYS A 98 7.93 17.88 -9.81
C LYS A 98 7.04 16.66 -10.12
N TRP A 99 7.30 15.52 -9.49
CA TRP A 99 6.50 14.30 -9.68
C TRP A 99 5.20 14.30 -8.88
N TRP A 100 5.13 15.05 -7.78
CA TRP A 100 4.14 14.85 -6.72
C TRP A 100 3.08 15.95 -6.74
N GLY A 101 1.97 15.70 -7.43
CA GLY A 101 0.82 16.61 -7.49
C GLY A 101 -0.14 16.47 -6.30
N GLY A 102 -1.03 17.44 -6.13
CA GLY A 102 -1.98 17.47 -5.01
C GLY A 102 -1.33 17.87 -3.68
N GLU A 103 -2.10 17.78 -2.59
CA GLU A 103 -1.65 18.16 -1.24
C GLU A 103 -1.81 16.96 -0.29
N PRO A 104 -0.72 16.33 0.17
CA PRO A 104 -0.80 15.18 1.06
C PRO A 104 -1.18 15.57 2.49
N PHE A 105 -1.71 14.63 3.27
CA PHE A 105 -2.27 14.89 4.61
C PHE A 105 -1.29 15.57 5.57
N TRP A 106 0.02 15.36 5.42
CA TRP A 106 1.02 16.03 6.24
C TRP A 106 1.10 17.52 5.90
N ALA A 107 1.17 17.87 4.63
CA ALA A 107 1.12 19.27 4.19
C ALA A 107 -0.20 19.94 4.60
N THR A 108 -1.34 19.28 4.38
CA THR A 108 -2.67 19.80 4.78
C THR A 108 -2.81 20.04 6.28
N ALA A 109 -2.19 19.19 7.10
CA ALA A 109 -2.19 19.32 8.56
C ALA A 109 -1.27 20.45 9.04
N GLU A 110 -0.01 20.50 8.58
CA GLU A 110 0.97 21.52 8.99
C GLU A 110 0.50 22.94 8.59
N LEU A 111 -0.07 23.10 7.38
CA LEU A 111 -0.69 24.35 6.92
C LEU A 111 -1.88 24.81 7.80
N GLN A 112 -2.45 23.91 8.61
CA GLN A 112 -3.53 24.18 9.56
C GLN A 112 -3.04 24.22 11.03
N GLY A 113 -1.72 24.20 11.27
CA GLY A 113 -1.13 24.19 12.61
C GLY A 113 -1.33 22.88 13.38
N ILE A 114 -1.58 21.78 12.64
CA ILE A 114 -1.71 20.42 13.15
C ILE A 114 -0.38 19.71 12.87
N ARG A 115 0.41 19.46 13.92
CA ARG A 115 1.76 18.89 13.78
C ARG A 115 1.68 17.42 13.38
N THR A 116 2.61 16.99 12.54
CA THR A 116 2.66 15.65 11.97
C THR A 116 3.98 14.94 12.24
N ALA A 117 3.95 13.62 12.27
CA ALA A 117 5.16 12.80 12.24
C ALA A 117 5.00 11.74 11.17
N VAL A 118 5.95 11.65 10.24
CA VAL A 118 5.90 10.71 9.12
C VAL A 118 7.14 9.83 9.14
N HIS A 119 6.92 8.55 9.40
CA HIS A 119 7.95 7.52 9.46
C HIS A 119 7.92 6.67 8.19
N MET A 120 8.76 7.03 7.23
CA MET A 120 9.02 6.31 5.98
C MET A 120 7.87 6.23 4.94
N TRP A 121 6.86 7.12 4.97
CA TRP A 121 5.74 7.06 4.02
C TRP A 121 6.18 7.49 2.60
N PRO A 122 5.80 6.79 1.52
CA PRO A 122 6.15 7.19 0.15
C PRO A 122 5.74 8.63 -0.19
N GLY A 123 6.70 9.43 -0.67
CA GLY A 123 6.54 10.85 -0.96
C GLY A 123 6.85 11.81 0.20
N SER A 124 7.00 11.32 1.44
CA SER A 124 7.29 12.20 2.59
C SER A 124 8.69 12.84 2.57
N GLU A 125 9.63 12.24 1.83
CA GLU A 125 10.99 12.76 1.61
C GLU A 125 11.10 13.65 0.35
N ALA A 126 10.01 13.90 -0.38
CA ALA A 126 10.03 14.56 -1.68
C ALA A 126 9.79 16.09 -1.64
N HIS A 127 9.91 16.70 -0.46
CA HIS A 127 9.80 18.16 -0.24
C HIS A 127 8.56 18.82 -0.90
N ILE A 128 7.44 18.10 -0.86
CA ILE A 128 6.21 18.40 -1.61
C ILE A 128 5.65 19.75 -1.15
N MET A 129 5.40 20.65 -2.11
CA MET A 129 4.95 22.04 -1.88
C MET A 129 5.88 22.86 -0.96
N HIS A 130 7.11 22.39 -0.69
CA HIS A 130 8.02 22.92 0.33
C HIS A 130 7.42 22.92 1.75
N ILE A 131 6.50 22.00 2.06
CA ILE A 131 5.90 21.82 3.39
C ILE A 131 6.37 20.50 4.01
N GLU A 132 7.27 20.62 4.98
CA GLU A 132 7.83 19.47 5.70
C GLU A 132 6.91 19.00 6.85
N PRO A 133 6.79 17.68 7.07
CA PRO A 133 6.27 17.16 8.33
C PRO A 133 7.08 17.67 9.53
N SER A 134 6.41 18.03 10.62
CA SER A 134 7.02 18.45 11.88
C SER A 134 8.07 17.46 12.43
N PHE A 135 7.93 16.17 12.10
CA PHE A 135 8.98 15.16 12.21
C PHE A 135 8.93 14.24 10.99
N MET A 136 10.07 13.99 10.35
CA MET A 136 10.17 13.05 9.23
C MET A 136 11.34 12.09 9.49
N ASP A 137 11.11 10.78 9.31
CA ASP A 137 12.16 9.76 9.29
C ASP A 137 12.31 9.19 7.88
N LYS A 138 13.54 9.22 7.36
CA LYS A 138 13.90 8.73 6.03
C LYS A 138 13.68 7.23 5.88
N TYR A 139 13.38 6.77 4.67
CA TYR A 139 13.16 5.36 4.37
C TYR A 139 14.37 4.49 4.74
N ASN A 140 14.12 3.45 5.53
CA ASN A 140 15.11 2.43 5.86
C ASN A 140 14.45 1.04 5.91
N GLY A 141 14.50 0.33 4.78
CA GLY A 141 13.98 -1.04 4.63
C GLY A 141 14.67 -2.13 5.48
N LYS A 142 15.69 -1.77 6.27
CA LYS A 142 16.36 -2.66 7.24
C LYS A 142 15.91 -2.42 8.67
N GLU A 143 15.00 -1.48 8.92
CA GLU A 143 14.48 -1.22 10.26
C GLU A 143 13.58 -2.35 10.76
N LYS A 144 13.82 -2.79 12.00
CA LYS A 144 13.03 -3.86 12.63
C LYS A 144 11.71 -3.32 13.16
N LEU A 145 10.62 -4.07 13.02
CA LEU A 145 9.28 -3.68 13.50
C LEU A 145 9.21 -3.13 14.95
N PRO A 146 9.92 -3.67 15.96
CA PRO A 146 9.87 -3.12 17.32
C PRO A 146 10.46 -1.70 17.43
N ASN A 147 11.38 -1.31 16.54
CA ASN A 147 11.89 0.06 16.47
C ASN A 147 10.80 1.00 15.96
N LYS A 148 10.04 0.59 14.93
CA LYS A 148 8.90 1.33 14.39
C LYS A 148 7.85 1.60 15.47
N VAL A 149 7.51 0.57 16.27
CA VAL A 149 6.62 0.73 17.44
C VAL A 149 7.20 1.72 18.45
N SER A 150 8.47 1.56 18.81
CA SER A 150 9.16 2.45 19.76
C SER A 150 9.16 3.91 19.28
N ARG A 151 9.36 4.14 17.98
CA ARG A 151 9.38 5.46 17.35
C ARG A 151 7.99 6.11 17.31
N VAL A 152 6.94 5.36 16.97
CA VAL A 152 5.54 5.84 17.05
C VAL A 152 5.17 6.21 18.49
N LEU A 153 5.58 5.41 19.48
CA LEU A 153 5.35 5.73 20.90
C LEU A 153 6.19 6.93 21.37
N GLU A 154 7.43 7.09 20.89
CA GLU A 154 8.25 8.28 21.18
C GLU A 154 7.59 9.56 20.67
N PHE A 155 6.99 9.54 19.46
CA PHE A 155 6.22 10.67 18.96
C PHE A 155 5.05 11.03 19.88
N LEU A 156 4.35 10.06 20.45
CA LEU A 156 3.27 10.30 21.43
C LEU A 156 3.79 10.81 22.79
N ASP A 157 5.03 10.50 23.17
CA ASP A 157 5.63 10.91 24.44
C ASP A 157 6.23 12.33 24.40
N LYS A 158 6.31 12.95 23.22
CA LYS A 158 6.77 14.36 23.07
C LYS A 158 5.91 15.34 23.88
N PRO A 159 6.44 16.52 24.29
CA PRO A 159 5.71 17.49 25.11
C PRO A 159 4.48 18.05 24.40
N GLY A 160 3.37 18.19 25.13
CA GLY A 160 2.13 18.79 24.63
C GLY A 160 2.05 20.31 24.90
N LYS A 161 0.91 20.93 24.57
CA LYS A 161 0.66 22.38 24.78
C LYS A 161 0.64 22.81 26.26
N GLU A 162 0.56 21.85 27.17
CA GLU A 162 0.70 22.02 28.62
C GLU A 162 2.13 22.39 29.04
N ASP A 163 3.15 21.94 28.29
CA ASP A 163 4.55 22.26 28.59
C ASP A 163 4.94 23.60 27.97
N LYS A 164 4.98 24.64 28.81
CA LYS A 164 5.35 26.00 28.42
C LYS A 164 6.86 26.18 28.17
N SER A 165 7.68 25.16 28.45
CA SER A 165 9.13 25.18 28.22
C SER A 165 9.54 24.47 26.93
N ALA A 166 8.64 23.67 26.33
CA ALA A 166 8.88 22.98 25.08
C ALA A 166 9.03 23.97 23.91
N LYS A 167 10.02 23.74 23.05
CA LYS A 167 10.12 24.42 21.76
C LYS A 167 9.00 23.93 20.85
N VAL A 168 8.47 24.81 20.01
CA VAL A 168 7.42 24.46 19.03
C VAL A 168 7.83 23.25 18.17
N GLY A 169 9.07 23.24 17.69
CA GLY A 169 9.65 22.14 16.89
C GLY A 169 9.74 20.78 17.61
N ASP A 170 9.66 20.73 18.94
CA ASP A 170 9.68 19.49 19.73
C ASP A 170 8.28 19.03 20.17
N MET A 171 7.22 19.81 19.88
CA MET A 171 5.87 19.52 20.37
C MET A 171 5.24 18.30 19.72
N ARG A 172 4.43 17.57 20.50
CA ARG A 172 3.72 16.35 20.14
C ARG A 172 2.88 16.50 18.85
N PRO A 173 3.05 15.61 17.86
CA PRO A 173 2.19 15.59 16.67
C PRO A 173 0.79 15.08 16.99
N GLN A 174 -0.19 15.53 16.21
CA GLN A 174 -1.56 15.01 16.19
C GLN A 174 -1.76 13.94 15.12
N LEU A 175 -0.99 13.95 14.04
CA LEU A 175 -1.09 12.96 12.97
C LEU A 175 0.23 12.22 12.83
N ILE A 176 0.23 10.91 13.09
CA ILE A 176 1.43 10.06 13.00
C ILE A 176 1.21 9.02 11.90
N ALA A 177 2.06 9.00 10.88
CA ALA A 177 2.02 8.03 9.81
C ALA A 177 3.25 7.11 9.86
N ALA A 178 3.07 5.81 9.68
CA ALA A 178 4.16 4.83 9.67
C ALA A 178 3.99 3.79 8.56
N TYR A 179 5.06 3.52 7.84
CA TYR A 179 5.12 2.54 6.76
C TYR A 179 5.87 1.27 7.16
N VAL A 180 5.33 0.10 6.76
CA VAL A 180 5.84 -1.24 7.08
C VAL A 180 5.92 -2.08 5.79
N PRO A 181 7.12 -2.24 5.18
CA PRO A 181 7.30 -2.93 3.89
C PRO A 181 7.36 -4.47 3.98
N ASP A 182 7.42 -5.04 5.20
CA ASP A 182 7.84 -6.43 5.41
C ASP A 182 6.97 -7.48 4.69
N VAL A 183 5.65 -7.29 4.65
CA VAL A 183 4.70 -8.28 4.11
C VAL A 183 4.76 -8.33 2.59
N ASP A 184 4.83 -7.19 1.91
CA ASP A 184 5.10 -7.12 0.48
C ASP A 184 6.47 -7.71 0.12
N ALA A 185 7.55 -7.30 0.81
CA ALA A 185 8.90 -7.74 0.50
C ALA A 185 9.07 -9.26 0.58
N ASP A 186 8.52 -9.92 1.61
CA ASP A 186 8.50 -11.39 1.70
C ASP A 186 7.44 -12.03 0.77
N GLY A 187 6.35 -11.31 0.45
CA GLY A 187 5.34 -11.70 -0.52
C GLY A 187 5.90 -11.83 -1.93
N HIS A 188 6.68 -10.84 -2.39
CA HIS A 188 7.48 -10.91 -3.60
C HIS A 188 8.54 -12.02 -3.52
N ARG A 189 9.25 -12.15 -2.40
CA ARG A 189 10.38 -13.08 -2.30
C ARG A 189 9.97 -14.56 -2.32
N PHE A 190 8.91 -14.91 -1.60
CA PHE A 190 8.49 -16.30 -1.36
C PHE A 190 7.11 -16.64 -1.95
N GLY A 191 6.26 -15.63 -2.18
CA GLY A 191 4.89 -15.79 -2.66
C GLY A 191 3.87 -15.67 -1.52
N PRO A 192 2.64 -15.20 -1.80
CA PRO A 192 1.64 -14.87 -0.79
C PRO A 192 1.08 -16.09 -0.03
N ASN A 193 1.41 -17.32 -0.44
CA ASN A 193 0.94 -18.57 0.19
C ASN A 193 2.09 -19.44 0.75
N SER A 194 3.28 -18.87 0.88
CA SER A 194 4.47 -19.55 1.43
C SER A 194 4.37 -19.81 2.95
N THR A 195 5.35 -20.52 3.52
CA THR A 195 5.43 -20.68 4.99
C THR A 195 6.06 -19.44 5.62
N GLU A 196 7.00 -18.84 4.91
CA GLU A 196 7.77 -17.67 5.28
C GLU A 196 6.87 -16.44 5.48
N ILE A 197 5.95 -16.18 4.53
CA ILE A 197 5.01 -15.05 4.63
C ILE A 197 4.08 -15.17 5.84
N ARG A 198 3.76 -16.39 6.32
CA ARG A 198 2.95 -16.57 7.54
C ARG A 198 3.67 -16.00 8.76
N ALA A 199 4.95 -16.31 8.92
CA ALA A 199 5.76 -15.77 10.00
C ALA A 199 5.90 -14.24 9.90
N THR A 200 5.84 -13.67 8.69
CA THR A 200 5.93 -12.21 8.48
C THR A 200 4.60 -11.51 8.78
N ILE A 201 3.46 -12.12 8.43
CA ILE A 201 2.12 -11.70 8.87
C ILE A 201 2.01 -11.76 10.41
N GLU A 202 2.50 -12.82 11.05
CA GLU A 202 2.52 -12.96 12.52
C GLU A 202 3.36 -11.86 13.20
N ARG A 203 4.49 -11.46 12.60
CA ARG A 203 5.31 -10.33 13.08
C ARG A 203 4.62 -8.98 12.90
N ALA A 204 3.94 -8.74 11.78
CA ALA A 204 3.17 -7.52 11.54
C ALA A 204 1.97 -7.40 12.51
N ASP A 205 1.26 -8.51 12.77
CA ASP A 205 0.19 -8.56 13.79
C ASP A 205 0.74 -8.28 15.20
N SER A 206 1.88 -8.90 15.54
CA SER A 206 2.57 -8.68 16.82
C SER A 206 2.99 -7.22 17.00
N MET A 207 3.50 -6.57 15.95
CA MET A 207 3.85 -5.14 15.96
C MET A 207 2.64 -4.26 16.32
N VAL A 208 1.47 -4.52 15.72
CA VAL A 208 0.24 -3.79 16.03
C VAL A 208 -0.23 -4.08 17.47
N GLY A 209 -0.09 -5.32 17.94
CA GLY A 209 -0.33 -5.70 19.33
C GLY A 209 0.60 -5.00 20.34
N GLU A 210 1.88 -4.83 20.01
CA GLU A 210 2.86 -4.10 20.82
C GLU A 210 2.56 -2.60 20.89
N LEU A 211 2.15 -1.98 19.77
CA LEU A 211 1.67 -0.60 19.76
C LEU A 211 0.46 -0.43 20.70
N TYR A 212 -0.53 -1.31 20.62
CA TYR A 212 -1.71 -1.21 21.49
C TYR A 212 -1.38 -1.38 22.97
N LYS A 213 -0.49 -2.30 23.35
CA LYS A 213 0.06 -2.39 24.72
C LYS A 213 0.74 -1.07 25.14
N GLY A 214 1.47 -0.44 24.22
CA GLY A 214 2.10 0.86 24.42
C GLY A 214 1.11 2.01 24.64
N LEU A 215 -0.04 1.98 23.97
CA LEU A 215 -1.15 2.92 24.15
C LEU A 215 -1.89 2.68 25.48
N GLU A 216 -2.15 1.43 25.84
CA GLU A 216 -2.77 1.04 27.12
C GLU A 216 -1.91 1.47 28.30
N ALA A 217 -0.60 1.20 28.26
CA ALA A 217 0.35 1.63 29.29
C ALA A 217 0.43 3.16 29.48
N ARG A 218 0.01 3.94 28.47
CA ARG A 218 -0.05 5.41 28.48
C ARG A 218 -1.45 5.95 28.72
N ASN A 219 -2.46 5.10 28.93
CA ASN A 219 -3.88 5.46 29.04
C ASN A 219 -4.40 6.26 27.82
N LEU A 220 -4.02 5.84 26.61
CA LEU A 220 -4.32 6.52 25.34
C LEU A 220 -5.41 5.87 24.49
N THR A 221 -5.89 4.68 24.84
CA THR A 221 -6.89 3.91 24.07
C THR A 221 -8.24 4.61 23.90
N HIS A 222 -8.56 5.59 24.76
CA HIS A 222 -9.76 6.43 24.67
C HIS A 222 -9.48 7.86 24.14
N ILE A 223 -8.30 8.09 23.57
CA ILE A 223 -7.82 9.41 23.12
C ILE A 223 -7.29 9.35 21.69
N VAL A 224 -6.46 8.35 21.40
CA VAL A 224 -5.80 8.13 20.12
C VAL A 224 -6.67 7.25 19.24
N ASN A 225 -6.87 7.65 17.99
CA ASN A 225 -7.35 6.75 16.94
C ASN A 225 -6.16 6.00 16.33
N VAL A 226 -6.35 4.73 15.98
CA VAL A 226 -5.41 3.97 15.16
C VAL A 226 -6.14 3.47 13.92
N ILE A 227 -5.57 3.74 12.76
CA ILE A 227 -5.98 3.24 11.45
C ILE A 227 -4.85 2.34 10.95
N VAL A 228 -5.17 1.11 10.55
CA VAL A 228 -4.27 0.18 9.88
C VAL A 228 -4.83 -0.05 8.49
N VAL A 229 -4.01 0.20 7.47
CA VAL A 229 -4.36 0.00 6.06
C VAL A 229 -3.33 -0.92 5.40
N SER A 230 -3.65 -1.36 4.20
CA SER A 230 -2.65 -1.66 3.17
C SER A 230 -2.98 -0.89 1.91
N ASP A 231 -2.03 -0.84 1.00
CA ASP A 231 -2.08 -0.12 -0.26
C ASP A 231 -2.46 -1.02 -1.44
N HIS A 232 -2.16 -2.32 -1.37
CA HIS A 232 -2.63 -3.36 -2.28
C HIS A 232 -2.58 -4.77 -1.66
N GLY A 233 -3.07 -5.75 -2.43
CA GLY A 233 -2.88 -7.18 -2.18
C GLY A 233 -1.65 -7.76 -2.89
N MET A 234 -1.69 -9.06 -3.18
CA MET A 234 -0.58 -9.82 -3.78
C MET A 234 -1.12 -11.10 -4.47
N ALA A 235 -0.62 -11.45 -5.66
CA ALA A 235 -1.00 -12.64 -6.42
C ALA A 235 0.20 -13.53 -6.71
N THR A 236 -0.01 -14.85 -6.80
CA THR A 236 1.08 -15.81 -7.01
C THR A 236 1.55 -15.86 -8.47
N THR A 237 2.85 -15.68 -8.68
CA THR A 237 3.50 -15.78 -10.00
C THR A 237 4.06 -17.17 -10.24
N ASP A 238 4.26 -17.52 -11.51
CA ASP A 238 4.86 -18.79 -11.90
C ASP A 238 5.43 -18.73 -13.33
N VAL A 239 6.48 -19.53 -13.61
CA VAL A 239 7.12 -19.60 -14.93
C VAL A 239 6.14 -20.02 -16.04
N THR A 240 5.15 -20.85 -15.72
CA THR A 240 4.09 -21.25 -16.65
C THR A 240 3.20 -20.08 -17.08
N ARG A 241 3.10 -19.03 -16.25
CA ARG A 241 2.25 -17.83 -16.41
C ARG A 241 3.04 -16.56 -16.79
N LEU A 242 4.22 -16.73 -17.39
CA LEU A 242 4.94 -15.62 -18.02
C LEU A 242 4.62 -15.51 -19.51
N MET A 243 4.59 -14.27 -19.99
CA MET A 243 4.54 -13.88 -21.39
C MET A 243 5.79 -13.08 -21.75
N GLN A 244 6.37 -13.36 -22.92
CA GLN A 244 7.54 -12.67 -23.45
C GLN A 244 7.10 -11.38 -24.16
N LEU A 245 7.61 -10.21 -23.76
CA LEU A 245 7.22 -8.93 -24.36
C LEU A 245 7.47 -8.91 -25.88
N GLU A 246 8.61 -9.45 -26.31
CA GLU A 246 9.05 -9.54 -27.69
C GLU A 246 8.16 -10.47 -28.55
N ASP A 247 7.47 -11.45 -27.93
CA ASP A 247 6.46 -12.27 -28.62
C ASP A 247 5.12 -11.53 -28.73
N LEU A 248 4.85 -10.54 -27.87
CA LEU A 248 3.63 -9.74 -27.87
C LEU A 248 3.71 -8.52 -28.81
N VAL A 249 4.83 -7.79 -28.83
CA VAL A 249 4.97 -6.52 -29.57
C VAL A 249 6.33 -6.37 -30.24
N ASP A 250 6.38 -5.63 -31.34
CA ASP A 250 7.63 -5.21 -31.99
C ASP A 250 8.33 -4.14 -31.11
N THR A 251 9.20 -4.60 -30.22
CA THR A 251 9.96 -3.74 -29.30
C THR A 251 10.91 -2.78 -30.01
N SER A 252 11.25 -3.02 -31.29
CA SER A 252 12.11 -2.09 -32.05
C SER A 252 11.44 -0.73 -32.29
N LYS A 253 10.10 -0.68 -32.24
CA LYS A 253 9.28 0.54 -32.39
C LYS A 253 9.04 1.30 -31.09
N ILE A 254 9.39 0.73 -29.93
CA ILE A 254 9.13 1.32 -28.62
C ILE A 254 10.31 2.21 -28.20
N GLU A 255 10.02 3.42 -27.71
CA GLU A 255 11.00 4.36 -27.16
C GLU A 255 11.10 4.24 -25.64
N HIS A 256 9.95 4.20 -24.96
CA HIS A 256 9.84 4.08 -23.50
C HIS A 256 8.78 3.05 -23.10
N THR A 257 8.99 2.43 -21.93
CA THR A 257 8.04 1.52 -21.28
C THR A 257 7.72 2.00 -19.87
N ASP A 258 6.43 2.09 -19.54
CA ASP A 258 5.94 2.53 -18.23
C ASP A 258 5.38 1.34 -17.44
N GLY A 259 5.54 1.34 -16.12
CA GLY A 259 4.96 0.34 -15.22
C GLY A 259 5.57 -1.07 -15.30
N TRP A 260 5.16 -1.91 -14.35
CA TRP A 260 5.35 -3.36 -14.31
C TRP A 260 4.43 -3.92 -13.20
N PRO A 261 3.81 -5.12 -13.31
CA PRO A 261 3.90 -6.11 -14.40
C PRO A 261 3.00 -5.84 -15.61
N LEU A 262 2.18 -4.79 -15.55
CA LEU A 262 1.53 -4.15 -16.70
C LEU A 262 2.55 -3.30 -17.47
N TYR A 263 2.45 -3.26 -18.80
CA TYR A 263 3.36 -2.50 -19.65
C TYR A 263 2.62 -1.39 -20.40
N GLY A 264 2.94 -0.15 -20.06
CA GLY A 264 2.63 1.03 -20.87
C GLY A 264 3.70 1.16 -21.96
N LEU A 265 3.28 1.43 -23.20
CA LEU A 265 4.14 1.45 -24.37
C LEU A 265 4.07 2.82 -25.04
N ARG A 266 5.24 3.44 -25.25
CA ARG A 266 5.38 4.71 -25.98
C ARG A 266 6.16 4.46 -27.28
N PRO A 267 5.53 4.58 -28.47
CA PRO A 267 6.20 4.34 -29.73
C PRO A 267 7.11 5.52 -30.13
N LYS A 268 8.16 5.24 -30.92
CA LYS A 268 9.10 6.22 -31.48
C LYS A 268 8.48 7.14 -32.54
N ASP A 269 7.47 6.67 -33.26
CA ASP A 269 6.63 7.46 -34.18
C ASP A 269 5.17 7.21 -33.78
N GLU A 270 4.41 8.28 -33.53
CA GLU A 270 2.99 8.19 -33.17
C GLU A 270 2.16 7.42 -34.22
N LYS A 271 2.61 7.39 -35.49
CA LYS A 271 1.96 6.64 -36.56
C LYS A 271 1.97 5.12 -36.34
N ASP A 272 2.92 4.59 -35.56
CA ASP A 272 2.96 3.17 -35.22
C ASP A 272 1.94 2.77 -34.15
N LEU A 273 1.41 3.72 -33.36
CA LEU A 273 0.53 3.46 -32.21
C LEU A 273 -0.67 2.56 -32.56
N GLN A 274 -1.39 2.89 -33.64
CA GLN A 274 -2.56 2.13 -34.07
C GLN A 274 -2.18 0.71 -34.52
N GLY A 275 -1.08 0.57 -35.28
CA GLY A 275 -0.63 -0.75 -35.76
C GLY A 275 -0.13 -1.66 -34.62
N LEU A 276 0.49 -1.08 -33.59
CA LEU A 276 0.89 -1.78 -32.37
C LEU A 276 -0.35 -2.26 -31.58
N TYR A 277 -1.35 -1.39 -31.39
CA TYR A 277 -2.61 -1.72 -30.74
C TYR A 277 -3.39 -2.81 -31.50
N ASP A 278 -3.56 -2.67 -32.82
CA ASP A 278 -4.28 -3.63 -33.65
C ASP A 278 -3.62 -5.03 -33.61
N GLY A 279 -2.28 -5.07 -33.68
CA GLY A 279 -1.52 -6.31 -33.57
C GLY A 279 -1.64 -6.98 -32.19
N LEU A 280 -1.65 -6.18 -31.12
CA LEU A 280 -1.85 -6.67 -29.75
C LEU A 280 -3.29 -7.15 -29.51
N LYS A 281 -4.30 -6.44 -30.01
CA LYS A 281 -5.72 -6.86 -29.97
C LYS A 281 -5.95 -8.14 -30.76
N GLU A 282 -5.29 -8.33 -31.91
CA GLU A 282 -5.36 -9.60 -32.65
C GLU A 282 -4.80 -10.76 -31.83
N LYS A 283 -3.63 -10.58 -31.19
CA LYS A 283 -3.05 -11.59 -30.29
C LYS A 283 -3.94 -11.88 -29.08
N ALA A 284 -4.60 -10.87 -28.50
CA ALA A 284 -5.52 -11.03 -27.38
C ALA A 284 -6.74 -11.91 -27.71
N LYS A 285 -7.16 -12.01 -28.99
CA LYS A 285 -8.25 -12.92 -29.41
C LYS A 285 -7.92 -14.40 -29.19
N SER A 286 -6.65 -14.77 -29.27
CA SER A 286 -6.17 -16.15 -29.09
C SER A 286 -5.49 -16.39 -27.73
N ASN A 287 -5.10 -15.33 -27.02
CA ASN A 287 -4.48 -15.38 -25.70
C ASN A 287 -5.30 -14.57 -24.68
N PRO A 288 -6.17 -15.21 -23.86
CA PRO A 288 -7.06 -14.53 -22.92
C PRO A 288 -6.34 -14.00 -21.65
N ASN A 289 -5.01 -14.15 -21.56
CA ASN A 289 -4.23 -13.86 -20.36
C ASN A 289 -3.75 -12.41 -20.27
N PHE A 290 -4.10 -11.56 -21.24
CA PHE A 290 -3.90 -10.12 -21.18
C PHE A 290 -5.03 -9.36 -21.87
N GLU A 291 -5.22 -8.12 -21.46
CA GLU A 291 -6.03 -7.11 -22.13
C GLU A 291 -5.14 -6.00 -22.67
N VAL A 292 -5.68 -5.23 -23.62
CA VAL A 292 -4.95 -4.17 -24.34
C VAL A 292 -5.86 -2.96 -24.37
N TYR A 293 -5.34 -1.79 -24.05
CA TYR A 293 -6.10 -0.55 -24.01
C TYR A 293 -5.31 0.61 -24.62
N LEU A 294 -5.99 1.47 -25.38
CA LEU A 294 -5.53 2.82 -25.68
C LEU A 294 -6.08 3.76 -24.60
N ARG A 295 -5.18 4.52 -23.97
CA ARG A 295 -5.48 5.47 -22.88
C ARG A 295 -6.67 6.38 -23.20
N ASP A 296 -6.71 6.88 -24.42
CA ASP A 296 -7.65 7.92 -24.88
C ASP A 296 -8.88 7.35 -25.61
N VAL A 297 -9.05 6.01 -25.68
CA VAL A 297 -10.10 5.38 -26.52
C VAL A 297 -10.90 4.32 -25.78
N ASP A 298 -10.27 3.32 -25.16
CA ASP A 298 -10.96 2.15 -24.60
C ASP A 298 -10.44 1.70 -23.22
N MET A 299 -9.60 2.51 -22.58
CA MET A 299 -9.25 2.34 -21.16
C MET A 299 -10.53 2.32 -20.29
N PRO A 300 -10.70 1.36 -19.37
CA PRO A 300 -11.89 1.31 -18.51
C PRO A 300 -12.04 2.54 -17.62
N GLU A 301 -13.18 3.23 -17.70
CA GLU A 301 -13.47 4.46 -16.91
C GLU A 301 -13.23 4.24 -15.40
N ARG A 302 -13.65 3.07 -14.88
CA ARG A 302 -13.46 2.63 -13.49
C ARG A 302 -12.01 2.57 -13.01
N TYR A 303 -11.01 2.61 -13.91
CA TYR A 303 -9.60 2.66 -13.50
C TYR A 303 -9.15 4.06 -13.11
N HIS A 304 -9.85 5.13 -13.53
CA HIS A 304 -9.41 6.51 -13.36
C HIS A 304 -7.93 6.68 -13.77
N PHE A 305 -7.62 6.18 -14.97
CA PHE A 305 -6.26 6.00 -15.48
C PHE A 305 -6.12 6.41 -16.95
N SER A 306 -6.66 7.58 -17.29
CA SER A 306 -6.59 8.18 -18.63
C SER A 306 -6.16 9.64 -18.63
N ASN A 307 -6.57 10.42 -17.63
CA ASN A 307 -6.50 11.88 -17.64
C ASN A 307 -5.13 12.45 -17.19
N ASN A 308 -4.02 11.84 -17.63
CA ASN A 308 -2.67 12.31 -17.34
C ASN A 308 -1.66 11.98 -18.47
N HIS A 309 -0.83 12.95 -18.86
CA HIS A 309 0.16 12.77 -19.94
C HIS A 309 1.27 11.76 -19.60
N ARG A 310 1.53 11.55 -18.31
CA ARG A 310 2.47 10.54 -17.77
C ARG A 310 1.98 9.10 -17.95
N ILE A 311 0.70 8.89 -18.28
CA ILE A 311 0.17 7.57 -18.63
C ILE A 311 0.49 7.30 -20.11
N ALA A 312 1.11 6.14 -20.40
CA ALA A 312 1.41 5.73 -21.77
C ALA A 312 0.14 5.67 -22.66
N PRO A 313 0.23 5.96 -23.96
CA PRO A 313 -0.93 5.94 -24.86
C PRO A 313 -1.50 4.55 -25.11
N LEU A 314 -0.68 3.49 -24.96
CA LEU A 314 -1.03 2.08 -25.17
C LEU A 314 -0.60 1.27 -23.96
N TRP A 315 -1.48 0.40 -23.45
CA TRP A 315 -1.22 -0.47 -22.30
C TRP A 315 -1.51 -1.94 -22.62
N ILE A 316 -0.63 -2.81 -22.14
CA ILE A 316 -0.87 -4.25 -22.00
C ILE A 316 -1.07 -4.55 -20.51
N VAL A 317 -2.24 -5.08 -20.16
CA VAL A 317 -2.65 -5.38 -18.78
C VAL A 317 -2.80 -6.89 -18.63
N PRO A 318 -1.85 -7.61 -18.01
CA PRO A 318 -1.99 -9.04 -17.76
C PRO A 318 -3.16 -9.37 -16.84
N LYS A 319 -3.78 -10.53 -17.03
CA LYS A 319 -4.70 -11.10 -16.03
C LYS A 319 -3.94 -11.47 -14.76
N THR A 320 -4.58 -11.30 -13.61
CA THR A 320 -3.94 -11.49 -12.29
C THR A 320 -3.23 -12.84 -12.17
N GLY A 321 -1.97 -12.82 -11.71
CA GLY A 321 -1.11 -14.01 -11.61
C GLY A 321 -0.36 -14.38 -12.89
N TRP A 322 -0.56 -13.65 -14.00
CA TRP A 322 0.34 -13.61 -15.15
C TRP A 322 1.29 -12.42 -15.07
N ALA A 323 2.45 -12.49 -15.72
CA ALA A 323 3.34 -11.35 -15.85
C ALA A 323 3.94 -11.27 -17.25
N ILE A 324 4.32 -10.07 -17.66
CA ILE A 324 5.13 -9.83 -18.86
C ILE A 324 6.58 -9.62 -18.39
N VAL A 325 7.52 -10.18 -19.14
CA VAL A 325 8.96 -10.01 -18.94
C VAL A 325 9.64 -9.72 -20.28
N THR A 326 10.74 -8.98 -20.25
CA THR A 326 11.63 -8.85 -21.41
C THR A 326 12.55 -10.06 -21.51
N LYS A 327 13.10 -10.30 -22.70
CA LYS A 327 13.98 -11.45 -22.95
C LYS A 327 15.32 -11.29 -22.24
N LYS A 328 15.72 -10.05 -21.94
CA LYS A 328 16.89 -9.73 -21.12
C LYS A 328 16.67 -10.13 -19.65
N GLU A 329 15.47 -9.90 -19.12
CA GLU A 329 15.13 -10.25 -17.72
C GLU A 329 15.00 -11.77 -17.54
N PHE A 330 14.26 -12.43 -18.43
CA PHE A 330 13.99 -13.86 -18.34
C PHE A 330 13.51 -14.42 -19.69
N ASP A 331 14.26 -15.36 -20.31
CA ASP A 331 13.77 -16.11 -21.47
C ASP A 331 12.69 -17.10 -21.01
N VAL A 332 11.43 -16.78 -21.34
CA VAL A 332 10.25 -17.54 -20.92
C VAL A 332 10.25 -18.97 -21.49
N LYS A 333 10.81 -19.17 -22.68
CA LYS A 333 10.87 -20.48 -23.32
C LYS A 333 11.91 -21.36 -22.63
N GLU A 334 13.12 -20.84 -22.44
CA GLU A 334 14.18 -21.55 -21.72
C GLU A 334 13.75 -21.86 -20.28
N GLY A 335 13.12 -20.91 -19.59
CA GLY A 335 12.60 -21.09 -18.24
C GLY A 335 11.59 -22.23 -18.13
N LYS A 336 10.66 -22.34 -19.10
CA LYS A 336 9.69 -23.45 -19.17
C LYS A 336 10.35 -24.78 -19.54
N GLU A 337 11.30 -24.79 -20.47
CA GLU A 337 12.01 -26.01 -20.90
C GLU A 337 12.92 -26.59 -19.81
N LYS A 338 13.53 -25.73 -18.98
CA LYS A 338 14.45 -26.13 -17.90
C LYS A 338 13.81 -26.20 -16.50
N GLY A 339 12.52 -25.89 -16.37
CA GLY A 339 11.83 -25.87 -15.07
C GLY A 339 12.35 -24.79 -14.10
N LEU A 340 12.81 -23.65 -14.62
CA LEU A 340 13.40 -22.60 -13.79
C LEU A 340 12.35 -21.92 -12.91
N VAL A 341 12.72 -21.67 -11.65
CA VAL A 341 11.90 -20.90 -10.70
C VAL A 341 12.02 -19.42 -11.05
N TYR A 342 10.94 -18.83 -11.57
CA TYR A 342 10.85 -17.38 -11.74
C TYR A 342 10.77 -16.65 -10.39
N HIS A 343 11.45 -15.50 -10.30
CA HIS A 343 11.36 -14.55 -9.20
C HIS A 343 11.04 -13.14 -9.75
N PRO A 344 10.20 -12.35 -9.06
CA PRO A 344 9.57 -12.64 -7.76
C PRO A 344 8.47 -13.72 -7.85
N ARG A 345 8.15 -14.30 -6.68
CA ARG A 345 7.18 -15.38 -6.43
C ARG A 345 5.76 -14.89 -6.14
N GLY A 346 5.62 -13.59 -5.90
CA GLY A 346 4.37 -12.85 -5.86
C GLY A 346 4.49 -11.56 -6.66
N LEU A 347 3.37 -11.09 -7.22
CA LEU A 347 3.25 -9.78 -7.87
C LEU A 347 1.92 -9.12 -7.54
N HIS A 348 1.88 -7.80 -7.67
CA HIS A 348 0.71 -6.94 -7.53
C HIS A 348 0.70 -5.92 -8.70
N GLY A 349 -0.25 -4.99 -8.72
CA GLY A 349 -0.41 -3.99 -9.80
C GLY A 349 -1.56 -4.23 -10.75
N TYR A 350 -2.15 -5.43 -10.72
CA TYR A 350 -3.28 -5.84 -11.55
C TYR A 350 -4.55 -5.02 -11.33
N ASP A 351 -5.61 -5.38 -12.08
CA ASP A 351 -6.97 -4.87 -11.88
C ASP A 351 -7.34 -4.80 -10.39
N HIS A 352 -7.58 -3.58 -9.92
CA HIS A 352 -7.80 -3.22 -8.53
C HIS A 352 -9.04 -3.89 -7.91
N GLU A 353 -10.05 -4.25 -8.72
CA GLU A 353 -11.22 -5.00 -8.25
C GLU A 353 -10.96 -6.49 -8.03
N HIS A 354 -9.87 -7.02 -8.59
CA HIS A 354 -9.56 -8.44 -8.51
C HIS A 354 -9.37 -8.85 -7.03
N PRO A 355 -10.00 -9.95 -6.56
CA PRO A 355 -9.95 -10.33 -5.15
C PRO A 355 -8.56 -10.44 -4.53
N LEU A 356 -7.55 -10.84 -5.31
CA LEU A 356 -6.15 -10.91 -4.86
C LEU A 356 -5.46 -9.54 -4.67
N MET A 357 -5.99 -8.45 -5.21
CA MET A 357 -5.45 -7.08 -5.07
C MET A 357 -6.09 -6.30 -3.92
N ARG A 358 -7.11 -6.87 -3.26
CA ARG A 358 -7.85 -6.23 -2.17
C ARG A 358 -6.97 -5.96 -0.95
N ALA A 359 -7.03 -4.72 -0.47
CA ALA A 359 -6.33 -4.21 0.69
C ALA A 359 -7.17 -4.34 1.99
N ILE A 360 -6.54 -4.12 3.14
CA ILE A 360 -7.23 -3.98 4.44
C ILE A 360 -7.49 -2.51 4.77
N PHE A 361 -8.55 -2.26 5.54
CA PHE A 361 -8.73 -1.05 6.33
C PHE A 361 -9.29 -1.47 7.69
N ILE A 362 -8.67 -1.04 8.79
CA ILE A 362 -9.10 -1.32 10.15
C ILE A 362 -8.88 -0.06 10.98
N ALA A 363 -9.93 0.57 11.50
CA ALA A 363 -9.85 1.75 12.35
C ALA A 363 -10.49 1.51 13.72
N ARG A 364 -9.88 2.04 14.77
CA ARG A 364 -10.40 2.00 16.14
C ARG A 364 -10.00 3.27 16.89
N GLY A 365 -10.93 3.83 17.66
CA GLY A 365 -10.68 4.99 18.51
C GLY A 365 -11.94 5.85 18.69
N PRO A 366 -11.84 6.98 19.41
CA PRO A 366 -12.97 7.86 19.68
C PRO A 366 -13.73 8.38 18.43
N ALA A 367 -13.04 8.52 17.30
CA ALA A 367 -13.66 8.94 16.03
C ALA A 367 -14.39 7.82 15.29
N PHE A 368 -14.26 6.56 15.73
CA PHE A 368 -14.74 5.35 15.06
C PHE A 368 -15.76 4.52 15.88
N PRO A 369 -16.89 5.10 16.36
CA PRO A 369 -17.89 4.38 17.17
C PRO A 369 -18.95 3.62 16.35
N HIS A 370 -18.88 3.58 15.01
CA HIS A 370 -19.90 2.98 14.13
C HIS A 370 -19.28 2.09 13.04
N PRO A 371 -19.94 0.98 12.62
CA PRO A 371 -19.49 0.15 11.50
C PRO A 371 -19.23 0.93 10.21
N ALA A 372 -18.22 0.52 9.44
CA ALA A 372 -17.80 1.17 8.21
C ALA A 372 -18.61 0.70 7.00
N ASN A 373 -18.82 1.65 6.08
CA ASN A 373 -18.85 1.36 4.65
C ASN A 373 -17.65 2.12 4.06
N ILE A 374 -16.60 1.42 3.67
CA ILE A 374 -15.44 1.97 2.96
C ILE A 374 -15.26 1.07 1.74
N ALA A 375 -15.17 1.69 0.56
CA ALA A 375 -15.08 0.99 -0.72
C ALA A 375 -13.67 1.09 -1.31
N GLU A 376 -13.12 2.30 -1.40
CA GLU A 376 -11.85 2.62 -2.08
C GLU A 376 -10.89 3.41 -1.18
N ASN A 377 -9.60 3.32 -1.47
CA ASN A 377 -8.52 3.96 -0.71
C ASN A 377 -8.51 5.50 -0.80
N ILE A 378 -9.08 6.11 -1.84
CA ILE A 378 -9.30 7.57 -1.97
C ILE A 378 -10.06 8.15 -0.76
N GLU A 379 -10.87 7.34 -0.09
CA GLU A 379 -11.70 7.76 1.03
C GLU A 379 -10.91 7.98 2.33
N VAL A 380 -9.70 7.43 2.42
CA VAL A 380 -8.89 7.46 3.65
C VAL A 380 -8.44 8.88 4.00
N TYR A 381 -8.15 9.74 3.02
CA TYR A 381 -7.73 11.12 3.26
C TYR A 381 -8.80 11.94 4.01
N ASN A 382 -10.06 11.86 3.59
CA ASN A 382 -11.17 12.54 4.26
C ASN A 382 -11.43 11.98 5.66
N ILE A 383 -11.38 10.66 5.82
CA ILE A 383 -11.51 9.98 7.12
C ILE A 383 -10.41 10.43 8.08
N LEU A 384 -9.17 10.50 7.60
CA LEU A 384 -8.01 10.94 8.35
C LEU A 384 -8.17 12.40 8.77
N ALA A 385 -8.59 13.28 7.85
CA ALA A 385 -8.83 14.69 8.10
C ALA A 385 -9.89 14.92 9.19
N ASP A 386 -11.07 14.30 9.04
CA ASP A 386 -12.14 14.41 10.03
C ASP A 386 -11.73 13.86 11.40
N SER A 387 -10.90 12.80 11.45
CA SER A 387 -10.49 12.16 12.71
C SER A 387 -9.66 13.06 13.63
N ILE A 388 -9.01 14.09 13.07
CA ILE A 388 -8.19 15.07 13.79
C ILE A 388 -8.74 16.51 13.73
N GLY A 389 -9.86 16.73 13.03
CA GLY A 389 -10.47 18.06 12.84
C GLY A 389 -9.76 18.93 11.79
N MET A 390 -9.02 18.32 10.87
CA MET A 390 -8.40 18.97 9.72
C MET A 390 -9.43 19.19 8.62
N VAL A 391 -9.39 20.33 7.93
CA VAL A 391 -10.21 20.57 6.74
C VAL A 391 -9.51 19.93 5.52
N PRO A 392 -10.11 18.94 4.84
CA PRO A 392 -9.51 18.33 3.65
C PRO A 392 -9.53 19.27 2.45
N LYS A 393 -8.55 19.14 1.56
CA LYS A 393 -8.53 19.78 0.24
C LYS A 393 -9.45 19.04 -0.75
N PRO A 394 -9.78 19.65 -1.92
CA PRO A 394 -10.51 18.95 -2.97
C PRO A 394 -9.81 17.65 -3.37
N ASN A 395 -10.55 16.54 -3.29
CA ASN A 395 -10.07 15.19 -3.55
C ASN A 395 -11.21 14.33 -4.14
N ASN A 396 -10.93 13.09 -4.53
CA ASN A 396 -11.92 12.21 -5.16
C ASN A 396 -12.83 11.49 -4.14
N GLY A 397 -12.42 11.39 -2.87
CA GLY A 397 -13.21 10.77 -1.81
C GLY A 397 -14.49 11.55 -1.46
N THR A 398 -15.51 10.81 -1.01
CA THR A 398 -16.86 11.29 -0.68
C THR A 398 -17.29 11.00 0.76
N LEU A 399 -16.65 10.05 1.44
CA LEU A 399 -16.96 9.63 2.81
C LEU A 399 -16.40 10.61 3.83
N ARG A 400 -17.19 10.84 4.88
CA ARG A 400 -16.89 11.76 5.99
C ARG A 400 -17.27 11.11 7.32
N LEU A 401 -16.59 11.48 8.40
CA LEU A 401 -16.94 11.02 9.75
C LEU A 401 -18.11 11.84 10.34
N PRO A 402 -18.95 11.25 11.21
CA PRO A 402 -18.99 9.83 11.56
C PRO A 402 -19.56 8.97 10.42
N LEU A 403 -18.95 7.79 10.21
CA LEU A 403 -19.42 6.86 9.18
C LEU A 403 -20.86 6.42 9.43
N LYS A 404 -21.63 6.30 8.35
CA LYS A 404 -23.00 5.76 8.36
C LYS A 404 -22.95 4.25 8.11
N PRO A 405 -23.35 3.40 9.08
CA PRO A 405 -23.24 1.94 8.93
C PRO A 405 -24.31 1.37 8.00
N VAL A 406 -23.97 0.29 7.29
CA VAL A 406 -24.94 -0.63 6.65
C VAL A 406 -24.68 -2.03 7.21
N GLY A 407 -25.47 -2.41 8.21
CA GLY A 407 -25.34 -3.70 8.89
C GLY A 407 -24.32 -3.72 10.04
N GLN A 408 -24.03 -4.92 10.51
CA GLN A 408 -23.01 -5.26 11.51
C GLN A 408 -22.20 -6.43 10.93
N HIS A 409 -20.90 -6.51 11.21
CA HIS A 409 -20.09 -7.66 10.82
C HIS A 409 -20.62 -8.94 11.48
N ARG A 410 -21.17 -9.83 10.68
CA ARG A 410 -21.44 -11.21 11.10
C ARG A 410 -20.25 -12.10 10.74
N PRO A 411 -20.08 -13.28 11.37
CA PRO A 411 -19.12 -14.28 10.89
C PRO A 411 -19.32 -14.62 9.40
N GLU A 412 -20.59 -14.66 8.95
CA GLU A 412 -20.98 -14.84 7.55
C GLU A 412 -20.56 -13.70 6.61
N ASP A 413 -20.15 -12.54 7.12
CA ASP A 413 -19.73 -11.40 6.29
C ASP A 413 -18.27 -11.45 5.84
N THR A 414 -17.51 -12.44 6.31
CA THR A 414 -16.12 -12.68 5.92
C THR A 414 -16.00 -12.81 4.38
N PRO A 415 -15.05 -12.13 3.71
CA PRO A 415 -14.76 -12.38 2.30
C PRO A 415 -14.40 -13.86 2.08
N GLU A 416 -14.86 -14.44 0.98
CA GLU A 416 -14.34 -15.73 0.53
C GLU A 416 -12.84 -15.59 0.26
N VAL A 417 -12.05 -16.57 0.72
CA VAL A 417 -10.62 -16.65 0.40
C VAL A 417 -10.50 -16.84 -1.12
N PRO A 418 -9.90 -15.89 -1.85
CA PRO A 418 -9.88 -15.95 -3.30
C PRO A 418 -8.99 -17.08 -3.80
N ALA A 419 -9.39 -17.68 -4.93
CA ALA A 419 -8.54 -18.62 -5.64
C ALA A 419 -7.27 -17.89 -6.12
N ASP A 420 -6.12 -18.38 -5.66
CA ASP A 420 -4.80 -17.87 -6.05
C ASP A 420 -4.10 -18.95 -6.90
N PRO A 421 -3.69 -18.66 -8.15
CA PRO A 421 -3.08 -19.66 -9.02
C PRO A 421 -1.84 -20.31 -8.37
N PRO A 422 -1.79 -21.65 -8.21
CA PRO A 422 -0.68 -22.29 -7.53
C PRO A 422 0.65 -22.05 -8.25
N GLN A 423 1.75 -22.03 -7.50
CA GLN A 423 3.07 -22.22 -8.07
C GLN A 423 3.14 -23.66 -8.60
N SER A 424 3.78 -23.90 -9.74
CA SER A 424 3.99 -25.28 -10.21
C SER A 424 5.01 -25.96 -9.30
N SER A 425 4.53 -26.72 -8.33
CA SER A 425 5.37 -27.64 -7.57
C SER A 425 5.79 -28.79 -8.48
N GLU A 426 7.10 -29.00 -8.67
CA GLU A 426 7.55 -30.30 -9.14
C GLU A 426 7.01 -31.39 -8.21
N THR A 427 6.50 -32.47 -8.79
CA THR A 427 6.18 -33.68 -8.06
C THR A 427 7.47 -34.32 -7.56
N HIS A 428 7.93 -33.93 -6.37
CA HIS A 428 8.80 -34.79 -5.60
C HIS A 428 8.03 -36.08 -5.29
N SER A 429 8.34 -37.13 -6.05
CA SER A 429 7.84 -38.49 -5.81
C SER A 429 8.08 -38.85 -4.34
N PRO A 430 7.06 -39.35 -3.61
CA PRO A 430 7.25 -39.76 -2.23
C PRO A 430 8.22 -40.94 -2.19
N SER A 431 9.43 -40.68 -1.69
CA SER A 431 10.37 -41.75 -1.33
C SER A 431 9.80 -42.50 -0.13
N ASP A 432 9.42 -43.76 -0.35
CA ASP A 432 8.88 -44.64 0.69
C ASP A 432 9.90 -44.84 1.83
N ALA A 433 9.62 -44.25 2.99
CA ALA A 433 10.27 -44.59 4.26
C ALA A 433 9.31 -44.29 5.44
N PRO A 434 8.69 -45.30 6.07
CA PRO A 434 7.70 -45.06 7.13
C PRO A 434 8.37 -44.76 8.48
N LEU A 435 8.46 -43.48 8.84
CA LEU A 435 8.77 -43.07 10.21
C LEU A 435 7.55 -43.25 11.12
N ARG A 436 7.53 -44.35 11.89
CA ARG A 436 6.61 -44.53 13.02
C ARG A 436 6.91 -43.51 14.13
N PRO A 437 5.92 -42.73 14.61
CA PRO A 437 5.99 -42.10 15.91
C PRO A 437 5.50 -43.10 16.98
N THR A 438 6.39 -43.56 17.85
CA THR A 438 5.99 -44.28 19.08
C THR A 438 5.82 -43.28 20.22
N HIS A 439 4.59 -43.00 20.65
CA HIS A 439 4.31 -42.66 22.05
C HIS A 439 2.89 -43.13 22.45
N PRO A 440 2.70 -43.55 23.71
CA PRO A 440 1.46 -44.20 24.15
C PRO A 440 0.34 -43.18 24.36
N GLY A 441 -0.89 -43.58 24.00
CA GLY A 441 -2.06 -42.71 24.07
C GLY A 441 -2.67 -42.58 25.48
N GLN A 442 -3.45 -41.53 25.65
CA GLN A 442 -4.47 -41.45 26.69
C GLN A 442 -5.75 -40.88 26.06
N LEU A 443 -6.88 -41.55 26.30
CA LEU A 443 -8.18 -41.29 25.67
C LEU A 443 -9.04 -40.30 26.46
N THR A 444 -10.19 -39.94 25.87
CA THR A 444 -11.40 -39.36 26.50
C THR A 444 -11.36 -37.83 26.75
N VAL A 445 -12.43 -37.03 26.58
CA VAL A 445 -13.84 -37.24 26.16
C VAL A 445 -14.24 -36.14 25.15
N ILE A 446 -15.17 -36.42 24.23
CA ILE A 446 -15.91 -35.41 23.45
C ILE A 446 -17.30 -35.23 24.08
N GLU A 447 -17.70 -34.00 24.42
CA GLU A 447 -19.11 -33.65 24.64
C GLU A 447 -19.53 -32.49 23.70
N ARG A 448 -20.76 -32.57 23.22
CA ARG A 448 -21.46 -31.54 22.42
C ARG A 448 -22.87 -31.31 23.01
N PRO A 449 -23.55 -30.20 22.68
CA PRO A 449 -24.30 -29.42 23.67
C PRO A 449 -25.81 -29.71 23.70
N THR A 450 -26.50 -29.11 24.68
CA THR A 450 -27.96 -29.10 24.80
C THR A 450 -28.50 -27.67 24.95
N PRO A 451 -29.40 -27.21 24.07
CA PRO A 451 -30.23 -25.99 24.24
C PRO A 451 -31.73 -26.36 24.41
N PRO A 452 -32.70 -25.41 24.53
CA PRO A 452 -32.63 -23.99 24.92
C PRO A 452 -33.61 -23.62 26.08
N GLY A 453 -33.63 -22.34 26.48
CA GLY A 453 -34.70 -21.75 27.30
C GLY A 453 -34.98 -20.27 26.97
N GLN A 454 -36.16 -19.99 26.42
CA GLN A 454 -36.84 -18.67 26.40
C GLN A 454 -37.81 -18.61 27.61
N PRO A 455 -38.42 -17.46 28.02
CA PRO A 455 -38.80 -16.26 27.26
C PRO A 455 -38.33 -14.94 27.96
N THR A 456 -38.61 -13.69 27.55
CA THR A 456 -39.90 -13.03 27.24
C THR A 456 -39.74 -11.70 26.48
N ILE A 457 -40.83 -11.28 25.83
CA ILE A 457 -41.00 -10.00 25.12
C ILE A 457 -41.37 -8.88 26.11
N SER A 458 -40.96 -7.64 25.83
CA SER A 458 -41.60 -6.43 26.39
C SER A 458 -41.61 -5.29 25.36
N GLU A 459 -42.50 -4.32 25.56
CA GLU A 459 -43.16 -3.56 24.50
C GLU A 459 -42.52 -2.20 24.17
N ARG A 460 -42.91 -1.67 22.99
CA ARG A 460 -42.58 -0.35 22.46
C ARG A 460 -43.48 0.74 23.09
N PRO A 461 -42.92 1.91 23.44
CA PRO A 461 -43.69 3.17 23.50
C PRO A 461 -43.48 4.07 22.26
N THR A 462 -44.44 4.97 22.05
CA THR A 462 -44.64 5.79 20.84
C THR A 462 -44.00 7.19 20.89
N ILE A 463 -43.82 7.77 19.70
CA ILE A 463 -43.36 9.15 19.43
C ILE A 463 -44.46 10.17 19.75
N PRO A 464 -44.11 11.39 20.22
CA PRO A 464 -44.79 12.62 19.79
C PRO A 464 -43.86 13.66 19.13
N ALA A 465 -44.47 14.59 18.40
CA ALA A 465 -43.87 15.46 17.38
C ALA A 465 -43.11 16.71 17.87
N LYS A 466 -42.41 17.34 16.91
CA LYS A 466 -41.83 18.70 16.94
C LYS A 466 -42.83 19.80 17.36
N PRO A 467 -42.30 20.93 17.86
CA PRO A 467 -42.30 22.19 17.08
C PRO A 467 -40.87 22.77 16.97
N THR A 468 -40.37 23.27 15.83
CA THR A 468 -40.72 24.43 14.96
C THR A 468 -39.68 25.55 15.16
N LYS A 469 -39.28 26.19 14.05
CA LYS A 469 -38.19 27.18 13.95
C LYS A 469 -38.42 28.46 14.77
N THR A 470 -37.32 29.13 15.10
CA THR A 470 -37.21 30.59 15.02
C THR A 470 -35.92 30.95 14.27
N GLU A 471 -36.00 31.91 13.35
CA GLU A 471 -34.86 32.46 12.61
C GLU A 471 -34.44 33.78 13.28
N GLU A 472 -33.14 34.11 13.31
CA GLU A 472 -32.71 35.49 13.50
C GLU A 472 -31.43 35.80 12.68
N LYS A 473 -31.18 37.10 12.46
CA LYS A 473 -30.52 37.63 11.26
C LYS A 473 -29.02 37.90 11.37
N LEU A 474 -28.35 37.67 10.25
CA LEU A 474 -27.35 38.53 9.58
C LEU A 474 -26.77 39.73 10.35
N GLY A 475 -25.43 39.79 10.36
CA GLY A 475 -24.62 41.00 10.46
C GLY A 475 -23.34 40.83 9.64
N GLU A 476 -23.02 41.78 8.77
CA GLU A 476 -21.94 41.67 7.76
C GLU A 476 -20.72 42.55 8.10
N THR A 477 -19.51 42.07 7.77
CA THR A 477 -18.36 42.83 7.16
C THR A 477 -17.55 43.88 7.96
N PRO A 478 -16.30 44.23 7.56
CA PRO A 478 -15.23 43.46 6.86
C PRO A 478 -13.78 43.71 7.45
N PRO A 479 -12.63 43.90 6.73
CA PRO A 479 -11.31 43.37 7.16
C PRO A 479 -10.26 44.49 7.44
N PRO A 480 -8.97 44.18 7.72
CA PRO A 480 -7.90 44.10 6.68
C PRO A 480 -6.83 43.01 7.02
N SER A 481 -5.60 42.83 6.46
CA SER A 481 -4.78 43.36 5.33
C SER A 481 -3.68 42.33 4.95
N ASN A 482 -2.84 42.59 3.94
CA ASN A 482 -1.65 41.81 3.54
C ASN A 482 -0.31 42.34 4.15
N ASP A 483 0.79 41.72 3.69
CA ASP A 483 2.21 42.17 3.63
C ASP A 483 3.06 41.85 4.89
N ASP A 484 4.38 41.53 4.83
CA ASP A 484 5.37 41.58 3.71
C ASP A 484 6.51 40.51 3.87
N LYS A 485 7.52 40.58 2.98
CA LYS A 485 8.67 39.66 2.72
C LYS A 485 9.84 39.69 3.72
N GLY A 486 10.77 38.73 3.53
CA GLY A 486 12.22 38.84 3.80
C GLY A 486 12.84 37.46 4.15
N THR A 487 13.58 36.73 3.29
CA THR A 487 14.89 36.93 2.58
C THR A 487 16.12 36.48 3.38
N ASP A 488 16.92 35.61 2.73
CA ASP A 488 18.36 35.34 2.91
C ASP A 488 18.79 34.70 4.24
N ASP A 489 19.89 33.93 4.37
CA ASP A 489 20.75 33.13 3.49
C ASP A 489 21.54 32.19 4.44
N ASP A 490 22.12 31.09 3.95
CA ASP A 490 23.45 30.56 4.34
C ASP A 490 23.68 29.16 3.73
N ASP A 491 24.71 29.05 2.89
CA ASP A 491 25.27 27.79 2.38
C ASP A 491 26.08 27.07 3.47
N ASP A 492 26.11 25.74 3.44
CA ASP A 492 27.29 24.97 3.91
C ASP A 492 27.32 23.57 3.25
N ASP A 493 28.47 23.22 2.68
CA ASP A 493 28.71 21.94 1.99
C ASP A 493 28.81 20.75 2.98
N ASP A 494 28.18 19.60 2.67
CA ASP A 494 28.69 18.30 3.15
C ASP A 494 28.48 17.17 2.12
N ASP A 495 29.43 17.08 1.20
CA ASP A 495 29.51 16.12 0.10
C ASP A 495 29.95 14.73 0.61
N GLY A 496 29.01 13.90 1.09
CA GLY A 496 29.41 12.71 1.86
C GLY A 496 28.46 11.50 2.04
N LEU A 497 27.24 11.44 1.45
CA LEU A 497 26.24 10.44 1.85
C LEU A 497 25.57 9.57 0.75
N VAL A 498 25.84 9.80 -0.54
CA VAL A 498 25.15 9.11 -1.67
C VAL A 498 25.42 7.59 -1.73
N GLY A 499 26.54 7.11 -1.19
CA GLY A 499 27.04 5.74 -1.43
C GLY A 499 26.37 4.57 -0.68
N LYS A 500 25.34 4.77 0.17
CA LYS A 500 24.89 3.71 1.12
C LYS A 500 23.40 3.30 1.08
N VAL A 501 22.53 4.06 0.43
CA VAL A 501 21.09 3.72 0.30
C VAL A 501 20.86 2.61 -0.75
N LYS A 502 21.70 2.58 -1.78
CA LYS A 502 21.68 1.65 -2.92
C LYS A 502 21.53 0.17 -2.52
N GLY A 503 22.29 -0.32 -1.55
CA GLY A 503 22.44 -1.74 -1.21
C GLY A 503 21.28 -2.46 -0.48
N PHE A 504 20.03 -2.02 -0.61
CA PHE A 504 18.84 -2.80 -0.19
C PHE A 504 17.89 -3.02 -1.37
N TRP A 505 17.60 -1.98 -2.13
CA TRP A 505 16.83 -2.12 -3.36
C TRP A 505 17.66 -2.73 -4.49
N ASP A 506 18.97 -2.46 -4.58
CA ASP A 506 19.91 -3.25 -5.42
C ASP A 506 20.02 -4.71 -4.99
N TRP A 507 19.63 -5.08 -3.77
CA TRP A 507 19.55 -6.50 -3.38
C TRP A 507 18.26 -7.15 -3.89
N PHE A 508 17.21 -6.36 -4.14
CA PHE A 508 15.96 -6.81 -4.75
C PHE A 508 16.09 -6.88 -6.28
N THR A 509 16.59 -5.82 -6.93
CA THR A 509 16.77 -5.73 -8.39
C THR A 509 18.06 -6.42 -8.85
N GLY A 510 19.20 -6.10 -8.24
CA GLY A 510 20.52 -6.62 -8.62
C GLY A 510 20.75 -8.11 -8.33
N LYS A 511 19.86 -8.77 -7.56
CA LYS A 511 19.85 -10.24 -7.49
C LYS A 511 19.26 -10.93 -8.72
N VAL A 512 18.48 -10.21 -9.52
CA VAL A 512 18.00 -10.71 -10.82
C VAL A 512 19.15 -10.71 -11.83
N GLU A 513 20.08 -9.73 -11.77
CA GLU A 513 21.27 -9.71 -12.64
C GLU A 513 22.41 -10.59 -12.11
N HIS A 514 22.80 -10.48 -10.83
CA HIS A 514 24.08 -11.02 -10.35
C HIS A 514 24.10 -12.56 -10.08
N LEU A 515 22.98 -13.26 -10.25
CA LEU A 515 22.93 -14.73 -10.16
C LEU A 515 23.35 -15.43 -11.47
N TRP A 516 23.35 -14.73 -12.61
CA TRP A 516 23.65 -15.31 -13.92
C TRP A 516 25.14 -15.47 -14.22
N ASP A 517 25.96 -14.48 -13.84
CA ASP A 517 27.41 -14.45 -14.10
C ASP A 517 28.24 -15.52 -13.34
N LYS A 518 27.61 -16.34 -12.49
CA LYS A 518 28.29 -17.40 -11.74
C LYS A 518 27.81 -18.83 -12.04
N ILE A 519 26.91 -18.99 -13.02
CA ILE A 519 26.48 -20.31 -13.53
C ILE A 519 26.83 -20.46 -15.02
N ALA A 520 27.04 -19.35 -15.76
CA ALA A 520 27.49 -19.35 -17.14
C ALA A 520 29.03 -19.29 -17.31
N GLY A 521 29.79 -20.27 -16.77
CA GLY A 521 31.21 -20.40 -17.15
C GLY A 521 32.15 -21.10 -16.18
N SER A 522 32.23 -22.44 -16.27
CA SER A 522 33.46 -23.17 -15.93
C SER A 522 33.68 -24.27 -16.96
N LYS A 523 34.31 -23.92 -18.09
CA LYS A 523 34.93 -24.92 -18.95
C LYS A 523 36.30 -25.27 -18.37
N SER A 524 36.62 -26.55 -18.42
CA SER A 524 37.92 -27.10 -18.10
C SER A 524 38.93 -26.73 -19.17
N ASP A 525 40.03 -26.09 -18.77
CA ASP A 525 41.25 -26.04 -19.58
C ASP A 525 42.02 -27.35 -19.34
N GLU A 526 42.06 -28.21 -20.36
CA GLU A 526 43.03 -29.31 -20.45
C GLU A 526 44.27 -28.79 -21.20
N ASP A 527 45.33 -28.46 -20.47
CA ASP A 527 46.63 -28.19 -21.07
C ASP A 527 47.27 -29.49 -21.59
N GLY A 528 47.44 -29.58 -22.90
CA GLY A 528 48.17 -30.65 -23.58
C GLY A 528 49.41 -30.11 -24.30
N GLU A 529 50.55 -30.04 -23.60
CA GLU A 529 51.85 -29.76 -24.23
C GLU A 529 52.48 -31.03 -24.82
N SER A 530 52.54 -31.11 -26.16
CA SER A 530 53.65 -31.77 -26.87
C SER A 530 53.65 -31.38 -28.36
N GLY A 531 54.62 -30.57 -28.80
CA GLY A 531 54.76 -30.14 -30.20
C GLY A 531 55.72 -28.98 -30.39
#